data_AF-A0A3Q3M3K2-F1
#
_entry.id   AF-A0A3Q3M3K2-F1
#
_cell.length_a   1.000
_cell.length_b   1.000
_cell.length_c   1.000
_cell.angle_alpha   90.00
_cell.angle_beta   90.00
_cell.angle_gamma   90.00
#
_symmetry.space_group_name_H-M   'P 1'
#
loop_
_entity.id
_entity.type
_entity.pdbx_description
1 polymer ?
#
loop_
_entity_poly.entity_id
_entity_poly.type
_entity_poly.pdbx_seq_one_letter_code
_entity_poly.pdbx_strand_id
1 'polypeptide(L)'
;LTNHSASNKRHRFKRSMRLRLSETSMNLSLEGDSDSESMVQTQMQTYQRPPLVRSRGRGGLHRMSEAFVCFFAPDKRLTRLVEELSRDRRSIFGGMVQDFLLAQREVSVQVLQSLRLFLSQAKCCLLDSGELEPPIETLVPENEKDLALERAMFSCVLRPLRSRLDKALVALHNQDGSIQRLTQNLLRLKGDAAMERLGVRTGVPDSREVERVKQKLILMQRTHSPIDKVLLLLQVCKFLYCTAVGFFAGQEVSWDDFLPSLSYVIVECNRPHILIEVEYMMELLEPSWLGGEGGYYLTSVYASLCLIQSLDREQPFSGCLTPEAQETLKEWSCRRSREAQRQKENQQNQVGTRFFDRSSTAQKHW
;
A
#
# COMPACT_ATOMS: atom_id res chain seq x y z
N LEU A 1 30.20 -19.11 -13.75
CA LEU A 1 30.27 -18.49 -12.40
C LEU A 1 29.30 -17.31 -12.23
N THR A 2 28.11 -17.33 -12.86
CA THR A 2 27.25 -16.13 -13.01
C THR A 2 25.79 -16.34 -12.56
N ASN A 3 25.52 -17.24 -11.60
CA ASN A 3 24.14 -17.46 -11.08
C ASN A 3 23.95 -17.20 -9.57
N HIS A 4 25.00 -16.88 -8.81
CA HIS A 4 24.87 -16.68 -7.36
C HIS A 4 24.51 -15.24 -6.91
N SER A 5 24.63 -14.24 -7.78
CA SER A 5 24.38 -12.83 -7.40
C SER A 5 22.89 -12.44 -7.39
N ALA A 6 22.07 -12.98 -8.31
CA ALA A 6 20.63 -12.68 -8.38
C ALA A 6 19.81 -13.37 -7.26
N SER A 7 20.22 -14.59 -6.88
CA SER A 7 19.59 -15.33 -5.78
C SER A 7 19.82 -14.64 -4.42
N ASN A 8 21.02 -14.13 -4.18
CA ASN A 8 21.34 -13.40 -2.94
C ASN A 8 20.58 -12.06 -2.82
N LYS A 9 20.32 -11.35 -3.93
CA LYS A 9 19.50 -10.13 -3.94
C LYS A 9 18.03 -10.43 -3.63
N ARG A 10 17.45 -11.51 -4.18
CA ARG A 10 16.08 -11.97 -3.86
C ARG A 10 15.94 -12.41 -2.40
N HIS A 11 16.94 -13.08 -1.84
CA HIS A 11 16.93 -13.48 -0.42
C HIS A 11 17.11 -12.29 0.54
N ARG A 12 17.93 -11.29 0.22
CA ARG A 12 18.04 -10.04 1.01
C ARG A 12 16.73 -9.24 1.00
N PHE A 13 16.06 -9.14 -0.14
CA PHE A 13 14.77 -8.46 -0.26
C PHE A 13 13.66 -9.18 0.53
N LYS A 14 13.61 -10.53 0.47
CA LYS A 14 12.69 -11.35 1.27
C LYS A 14 12.94 -11.22 2.79
N ARG A 15 14.20 -11.16 3.24
CA ARG A 15 14.54 -10.92 4.66
C ARG A 15 14.18 -9.51 5.12
N SER A 16 14.45 -8.49 4.29
CA SER A 16 14.08 -7.09 4.60
C SER A 16 12.56 -6.92 4.68
N MET A 17 11.79 -7.55 3.79
CA MET A 17 10.32 -7.49 3.82
C MET A 17 9.72 -8.26 5.01
N ARG A 18 10.35 -9.37 5.46
CA ARG A 18 9.95 -10.11 6.66
C ARG A 18 10.15 -9.30 7.95
N LEU A 19 11.24 -8.54 8.03
CA LEU A 19 11.50 -7.59 9.13
C LEU A 19 10.55 -6.39 9.08
N ARG A 20 10.25 -5.87 7.88
CA ARG A 20 9.27 -4.78 7.71
C ARG A 20 7.86 -5.21 8.10
N LEU A 21 7.42 -6.43 7.80
CA LEU A 21 6.10 -6.92 8.23
C LEU A 21 5.99 -7.01 9.77
N SER A 22 7.07 -7.33 10.49
CA SER A 22 7.10 -7.29 11.95
C SER A 22 7.12 -5.85 12.50
N GLU A 23 7.88 -4.93 11.91
CA GLU A 23 7.95 -3.53 12.35
C GLU A 23 6.65 -2.76 12.05
N THR A 24 6.02 -3.01 10.90
CA THR A 24 4.74 -2.40 10.54
C THR A 24 3.60 -2.93 11.42
N SER A 25 3.66 -4.21 11.83
CA SER A 25 2.72 -4.77 12.82
C SER A 25 2.84 -4.11 14.20
N MET A 26 4.04 -3.68 14.59
CA MET A 26 4.25 -2.97 15.87
C MET A 26 3.87 -1.48 15.75
N ASN A 27 4.19 -0.82 14.62
CA ASN A 27 3.89 0.60 14.42
C ASN A 27 2.40 0.88 14.15
N LEU A 28 1.65 -0.02 13.50
CA LEU A 28 0.22 0.15 13.26
C LEU A 28 -0.64 0.04 14.52
N SER A 29 -0.07 -0.43 15.64
CA SER A 29 -0.77 -0.47 16.94
C SER A 29 -0.79 0.89 17.65
N LEU A 30 -0.11 1.92 17.10
CA LEU A 30 0.08 3.22 17.77
C LEU A 30 -0.55 4.43 17.07
N GLU A 31 -1.16 4.27 15.89
CA GLU A 31 -1.93 5.36 15.25
C GLU A 31 -3.43 5.14 15.47
N GLY A 32 -3.84 5.30 16.73
CA GLY A 32 -5.22 5.60 17.09
C GLY A 32 -5.35 7.10 17.29
N ASP A 33 -5.65 7.82 16.20
CA ASP A 33 -5.97 9.25 16.30
C ASP A 33 -7.29 9.38 17.07
N SER A 34 -7.18 9.92 18.27
CA SER A 34 -8.27 10.09 19.23
C SER A 34 -8.77 11.51 19.12
N ASP A 35 -9.96 11.70 18.54
CA ASP A 35 -10.73 12.93 18.68
C ASP A 35 -12.19 12.55 18.97
N SER A 36 -12.54 12.53 20.26
CA SER A 36 -13.89 12.73 20.79
C SER A 36 -13.82 12.89 22.30
N GLU A 37 -13.63 14.12 22.77
CA GLU A 37 -14.03 14.51 24.13
C GLU A 37 -15.52 14.89 24.14
N SER A 38 -16.32 14.21 24.95
CA SER A 38 -17.19 14.90 25.93
C SER A 38 -17.74 13.94 26.99
N MET A 39 -17.74 14.49 28.20
CA MET A 39 -17.93 13.91 29.52
C MET A 39 -19.27 13.21 29.77
N VAL A 40 -19.27 12.10 30.54
CA VAL A 40 -20.20 11.87 31.66
C VAL A 40 -19.50 11.04 32.75
N GLN A 41 -19.81 11.37 34.01
CA GLN A 41 -19.15 11.08 35.28
C GLN A 41 -19.22 9.62 35.80
N THR A 42 -18.09 9.21 36.40
CA THR A 42 -17.90 8.58 37.73
C THR A 42 -18.79 7.41 38.17
N GLN A 43 -18.16 6.24 38.39
CA GLN A 43 -18.31 5.50 39.65
C GLN A 43 -17.08 4.63 39.97
N MET A 44 -16.63 4.77 41.22
CA MET A 44 -15.45 4.16 41.84
C MET A 44 -15.66 2.67 42.10
N GLN A 45 -14.61 1.86 41.99
CA GLN A 45 -14.46 0.71 42.89
C GLN A 45 -12.98 0.42 43.18
N THR A 46 -12.70 0.54 44.47
CA THR A 46 -11.46 0.40 45.22
C THR A 46 -11.02 -1.05 45.37
N TYR A 47 -9.74 -1.35 45.17
CA TYR A 47 -9.05 -2.41 45.91
C TYR A 47 -7.62 -1.95 46.29
N GLN A 48 -7.29 -2.12 47.56
CA GLN A 48 -6.05 -1.68 48.23
C GLN A 48 -5.01 -2.81 48.38
N ARG A 49 -3.72 -2.48 48.09
CA ARG A 49 -2.44 -2.80 48.81
C ARG A 49 -1.96 -4.26 48.97
N PRO A 50 -0.64 -4.56 49.18
CA PRO A 50 0.38 -3.79 49.96
C PRO A 50 1.80 -3.61 49.35
N PRO A 51 2.70 -2.84 50.03
CA PRO A 51 3.97 -2.30 49.51
C PRO A 51 5.22 -3.09 49.97
N LEU A 52 6.39 -2.68 49.46
CA LEU A 52 7.82 -2.98 49.80
C LEU A 52 8.57 -3.40 48.51
N VAL A 53 9.73 -2.90 48.09
CA VAL A 53 10.93 -2.36 48.76
C VAL A 53 11.59 -1.31 47.84
N ARG A 54 12.04 -0.19 48.42
CA ARG A 54 13.00 0.74 47.81
C ARG A 54 14.33 0.03 47.57
N SER A 55 14.74 -0.14 46.32
CA SER A 55 16.16 -0.27 45.97
C SER A 55 16.61 1.00 45.26
N ARG A 56 17.40 1.81 45.98
CA ARG A 56 18.22 2.89 45.44
C ARG A 56 19.47 2.24 44.83
N GLY A 57 19.61 2.32 43.52
CA GLY A 57 20.84 1.96 42.81
C GLY A 57 20.99 2.84 41.58
N ARG A 58 21.99 3.72 41.61
CA ARG A 58 22.33 4.71 40.58
C ARG A 58 22.57 4.08 39.21
N GLY A 59 22.12 4.77 38.17
CA GLY A 59 22.42 4.49 36.76
C GLY A 59 21.65 5.43 35.86
N GLY A 60 21.92 6.73 36.00
CA GLY A 60 21.35 7.75 35.12
C GLY A 60 22.01 7.68 33.75
N LEU A 61 21.28 7.18 32.76
CA LEU A 61 21.33 7.63 31.37
C LEU A 61 20.02 7.21 30.72
N HIS A 62 19.19 8.22 30.41
CA HIS A 62 18.10 8.21 29.43
C HIS A 62 17.48 6.85 29.06
N ARG A 63 16.46 6.41 29.80
CA ARG A 63 15.35 5.69 29.19
C ARG A 63 14.58 6.70 28.33
N MET A 64 15.06 6.99 27.12
CA MET A 64 14.23 7.66 26.12
C MET A 64 13.07 6.70 25.86
N SER A 65 11.83 7.17 26.06
CA SER A 65 10.65 6.35 25.77
C SER A 65 10.74 5.88 24.32
N GLU A 66 10.36 4.64 24.04
CA GLU A 66 10.37 4.03 22.70
C GLU A 66 9.64 4.92 21.66
N ALA A 67 8.65 5.69 22.12
CA ALA A 67 7.95 6.73 21.36
C ALA A 67 8.86 7.88 20.86
N PHE A 68 9.89 8.27 21.63
CA PHE A 68 10.87 9.28 21.23
C PHE A 68 11.90 8.71 20.23
N VAL A 69 12.26 7.42 20.34
CA VAL A 69 13.16 6.77 19.36
C VAL A 69 12.48 6.69 17.99
N CYS A 70 11.17 6.45 17.96
CA CYS A 70 10.38 6.49 16.73
C CYS A 70 10.36 7.90 16.09
N PHE A 71 10.45 8.97 16.88
CA PHE A 71 10.49 10.35 16.38
C PHE A 71 11.75 10.68 15.58
N PHE A 72 12.85 9.95 15.84
CA PHE A 72 14.14 10.08 15.15
C PHE A 72 14.38 8.96 14.12
N ALA A 73 13.37 8.13 13.86
CA ALA A 73 13.47 7.16 12.78
C ALA A 73 13.75 7.93 11.46
N PRO A 74 14.79 7.53 10.71
CA PRO A 74 15.32 8.30 9.59
C PRO A 74 14.26 8.56 8.49
N ASP A 75 13.35 7.62 8.31
CA ASP A 75 12.20 7.71 7.40
C ASP A 75 11.16 8.75 7.85
N LYS A 76 10.81 8.78 9.13
CA LYS A 76 9.87 9.77 9.69
C LYS A 76 10.46 11.17 9.67
N ARG A 77 11.76 11.29 9.91
CA ARG A 77 12.47 12.57 9.81
C ARG A 77 12.47 13.12 8.39
N LEU A 78 12.79 12.29 7.39
CA LEU A 78 12.71 12.68 5.98
C LEU A 78 11.30 13.13 5.60
N THR A 79 10.29 12.35 6.00
CA THR A 79 8.88 12.64 5.69
C THR A 79 8.49 14.04 6.19
N ARG A 80 8.89 14.42 7.41
CA ARG A 80 8.60 15.74 7.97
C ARG A 80 9.28 16.87 7.22
N LEU A 81 10.57 16.72 6.91
CA LEU A 81 11.31 17.74 6.16
C LEU A 81 10.69 17.99 4.78
N VAL A 82 10.31 16.92 4.08
CA VAL A 82 9.65 17.01 2.77
C VAL A 82 8.25 17.63 2.91
N GLU A 83 7.50 17.31 3.98
CA GLU A 83 6.22 17.96 4.25
C GLU A 83 6.38 19.46 4.53
N GLU A 84 7.40 19.87 5.29
CA GLU A 84 7.70 21.28 5.55
C GLU A 84 8.07 22.01 4.26
N LEU A 85 8.99 21.45 3.48
CA LEU A 85 9.37 22.00 2.17
C LEU A 85 8.16 22.07 1.22
N SER A 86 7.29 21.06 1.22
CA SER A 86 6.10 21.04 0.37
C SER A 86 5.12 22.18 0.66
N ARG A 87 5.19 22.79 1.85
CA ARG A 87 4.35 23.92 2.28
C ARG A 87 4.99 25.27 1.97
N ASP A 88 6.30 25.30 1.74
CA ASP A 88 7.02 26.53 1.42
C ASP A 88 6.88 26.86 -0.08
N ARG A 89 6.05 27.85 -0.42
CA ARG A 89 5.89 28.33 -1.81
C ARG A 89 7.15 28.98 -2.39
N ARG A 90 8.14 29.32 -1.56
CA ARG A 90 9.41 29.90 -2.04
C ARG A 90 10.37 28.83 -2.56
N SER A 91 10.19 27.60 -2.12
CA SER A 91 10.89 26.43 -2.65
C SER A 91 10.35 26.05 -4.03
N ILE A 92 11.23 25.59 -4.92
CA ILE A 92 10.87 25.05 -6.24
C ILE A 92 9.95 23.85 -6.06
N PHE A 93 10.34 22.92 -5.18
CA PHE A 93 9.54 21.74 -4.87
C PHE A 93 8.19 22.10 -4.24
N GLY A 94 8.19 23.00 -3.24
CA GLY A 94 6.99 23.43 -2.54
C GLY A 94 6.01 24.18 -3.43
N GLY A 95 6.48 25.10 -4.28
CA GLY A 95 5.64 25.77 -5.28
C GLY A 95 4.92 24.77 -6.18
N MET A 96 5.66 23.83 -6.77
CA MET A 96 5.11 22.79 -7.64
C MET A 96 4.08 21.89 -6.92
N VAL A 97 4.32 21.48 -5.67
CA VAL A 97 3.34 20.71 -4.88
C VAL A 97 2.09 21.51 -4.58
N GLN A 98 2.23 22.75 -4.12
CA GLN A 98 1.10 23.61 -3.78
C GLN A 98 0.23 23.93 -5.00
N ASP A 99 0.84 24.19 -6.15
CA ASP A 99 0.11 24.49 -7.38
C ASP A 99 -0.65 23.27 -7.89
N PHE A 100 -0.07 22.07 -7.79
CA PHE A 100 -0.77 20.83 -8.09
C PHE A 100 -1.96 20.59 -7.14
N LEU A 101 -1.78 20.76 -5.83
CA LEU A 101 -2.85 20.59 -4.83
C LEU A 101 -4.02 21.58 -5.04
N LEU A 102 -3.73 22.77 -5.56
CA LEU A 102 -4.75 23.76 -5.95
C LEU A 102 -5.46 23.38 -7.26
N ALA A 103 -4.72 22.90 -8.25
CA ALA A 103 -5.26 22.52 -9.56
C ALA A 103 -6.18 21.29 -9.48
N GLN A 104 -5.93 20.36 -8.56
CA GLN A 104 -6.73 19.14 -8.35
C GLN A 104 -8.07 19.40 -7.64
N ARG A 105 -8.78 20.48 -7.99
CA ARG A 105 -10.14 20.77 -7.51
C ARG A 105 -11.21 19.94 -8.20
N GLU A 106 -10.98 19.54 -9.45
CA GLU A 106 -11.89 18.71 -10.25
C GLU A 106 -11.18 17.43 -10.68
N VAL A 107 -11.54 16.30 -10.06
CA VAL A 107 -10.87 15.02 -10.25
C VAL A 107 -11.56 14.25 -11.39
N SER A 108 -10.82 13.92 -12.45
CA SER A 108 -11.28 13.13 -13.60
C SER A 108 -10.88 11.64 -13.53
N VAL A 109 -11.39 10.83 -14.46
CA VAL A 109 -11.14 9.37 -14.57
C VAL A 109 -9.66 9.01 -14.72
N GLN A 110 -8.84 9.90 -15.29
CA GLN A 110 -7.41 9.68 -15.47
C GLN A 110 -6.56 10.18 -14.29
N VAL A 111 -7.19 10.64 -13.20
CA VAL A 111 -6.47 11.32 -12.13
C VAL A 111 -5.46 10.43 -11.43
N LEU A 112 -5.72 9.14 -11.23
CA LEU A 112 -4.73 8.27 -10.60
C LEU A 112 -3.44 8.15 -11.43
N GLN A 113 -3.56 8.10 -12.76
CA GLN A 113 -2.41 8.05 -13.68
C GLN A 113 -1.66 9.38 -13.69
N SER A 114 -2.39 10.50 -13.81
CA SER A 114 -1.79 11.84 -13.73
C SER A 114 -1.12 12.08 -12.38
N LEU A 115 -1.70 11.56 -11.30
CA LEU A 115 -1.18 11.65 -9.95
C LEU A 115 0.09 10.81 -9.77
N ARG A 116 0.16 9.59 -10.32
CA ARG A 116 1.39 8.78 -10.35
C ARG A 116 2.51 9.48 -11.12
N LEU A 117 2.17 10.10 -12.25
CA LEU A 117 3.13 10.88 -13.03
C LEU A 117 3.65 12.07 -12.21
N PHE A 118 2.75 12.82 -11.57
CA PHE A 118 3.10 13.94 -10.72
C PHE A 118 3.98 13.52 -9.53
N LEU A 119 3.64 12.44 -8.82
CA LEU A 119 4.46 11.92 -7.71
C LEU A 119 5.90 11.60 -8.18
N SER A 120 6.02 11.02 -9.37
CA SER A 120 7.32 10.69 -9.95
C SER A 120 8.11 11.94 -10.34
N GLN A 121 7.46 12.95 -10.93
CA GLN A 121 8.05 14.25 -11.25
C GLN A 121 8.47 15.01 -9.99
N ALA A 122 7.62 15.00 -8.96
CA ALA A 122 7.87 15.66 -7.70
C ALA A 122 9.08 15.06 -6.97
N LYS A 123 9.20 13.72 -6.99
CA LYS A 123 10.37 13.00 -6.48
C LYS A 123 11.65 13.41 -7.21
N CYS A 124 11.65 13.48 -8.55
CA CYS A 124 12.82 13.94 -9.32
C CYS A 124 13.17 15.40 -9.00
N CYS A 125 12.17 16.29 -9.01
CA CYS A 125 12.37 17.71 -8.70
C CYS A 125 12.98 17.92 -7.31
N LEU A 126 12.51 17.19 -6.30
CA LEU A 126 13.08 17.28 -4.95
C LEU A 126 14.58 16.93 -4.95
N LEU A 127 14.95 15.85 -5.64
CA LEU A 127 16.34 15.41 -5.74
C LEU A 127 17.22 16.37 -6.56
N ASP A 128 16.69 16.91 -7.65
CA ASP A 128 17.43 17.80 -8.56
C ASP A 128 17.57 19.22 -8.00
N SER A 129 16.61 19.68 -7.17
CA SER A 129 16.62 21.02 -6.58
C SER A 129 17.71 21.22 -5.52
N GLY A 130 18.15 20.14 -4.86
CA GLY A 130 19.10 20.23 -3.74
C GLY A 130 18.57 20.96 -2.50
N GLU A 131 17.26 21.23 -2.41
CA GLU A 131 16.64 22.00 -1.31
C GLU A 131 16.52 21.22 0.01
N LEU A 132 16.79 19.92 0.00
CA LEU A 132 16.67 19.07 1.18
C LEU A 132 17.89 19.22 2.09
N GLU A 133 17.71 19.92 3.20
CA GLU A 133 18.72 20.05 4.26
C GLU A 133 18.32 19.29 5.54
N PRO A 134 19.15 18.36 6.04
CA PRO A 134 20.41 17.88 5.46
C PRO A 134 20.17 16.92 4.26
N PRO A 135 21.18 16.67 3.40
CA PRO A 135 21.03 15.84 2.21
C PRO A 135 20.51 14.44 2.52
N ILE A 136 19.76 13.85 1.59
CA ILE A 136 19.10 12.55 1.81
C ILE A 136 20.08 11.42 2.15
N GLU A 137 21.31 11.47 1.62
CA GLU A 137 22.42 10.55 1.92
C GLU A 137 22.72 10.47 3.42
N THR A 138 22.51 11.58 4.13
CA THR A 138 22.79 11.68 5.57
C THR A 138 21.61 11.24 6.43
N LEU A 139 20.40 11.27 5.85
CA LEU A 139 19.16 10.98 6.54
C LEU A 139 18.81 9.50 6.48
N VAL A 140 18.95 8.87 5.31
CA VAL A 140 18.41 7.52 5.07
C VAL A 140 19.47 6.64 4.40
N PRO A 141 19.63 5.38 4.85
CA PRO A 141 20.49 4.40 4.16
C PRO A 141 20.14 4.23 2.68
N GLU A 142 21.15 4.07 1.82
CA GLU A 142 20.98 3.94 0.35
C GLU A 142 19.92 2.91 -0.07
N ASN A 143 19.81 1.79 0.66
CA ASN A 143 18.87 0.70 0.37
C ASN A 143 17.40 1.04 0.70
N GLU A 144 17.14 2.16 1.38
CA GLU A 144 15.82 2.59 1.85
C GLU A 144 15.40 3.95 1.30
N LYS A 145 16.31 4.71 0.67
CA LYS A 145 16.05 6.05 0.12
C LYS A 145 14.81 6.10 -0.77
N ASP A 146 14.71 5.21 -1.74
CA ASP A 146 13.59 5.20 -2.70
C ASP A 146 12.24 5.03 -2.02
N LEU A 147 12.16 4.12 -1.05
CA LEU A 147 10.96 3.87 -0.27
C LEU A 147 10.63 5.05 0.64
N ALA A 148 11.63 5.62 1.31
CA ALA A 148 11.44 6.76 2.20
C ALA A 148 10.95 8.00 1.42
N LEU A 149 11.49 8.23 0.22
CA LEU A 149 11.02 9.27 -0.70
C LEU A 149 9.59 9.03 -1.17
N GLU A 150 9.25 7.82 -1.61
CA GLU A 150 7.87 7.51 -2.02
C GLU A 150 6.87 7.74 -0.87
N ARG A 151 7.23 7.31 0.34
CA ARG A 151 6.41 7.59 1.54
C ARG A 151 6.27 9.09 1.81
N ALA A 152 7.36 9.86 1.67
CA ALA A 152 7.32 11.30 1.83
C ALA A 152 6.41 11.97 0.78
N MET A 153 6.47 11.53 -0.49
CA MET A 153 5.56 12.01 -1.56
C MET A 153 4.10 11.69 -1.24
N PHE A 154 3.81 10.48 -0.76
CA PHE A 154 2.44 10.12 -0.34
C PHE A 154 1.97 10.98 0.83
N SER A 155 2.87 11.33 1.73
CA SER A 155 2.61 12.16 2.90
C SER A 155 2.21 13.59 2.52
N CYS A 156 2.98 14.23 1.63
CA CYS A 156 2.74 15.63 1.27
C CYS A 156 1.70 15.82 0.14
N VAL A 157 1.51 14.82 -0.73
CA VAL A 157 0.59 14.92 -1.88
C VAL A 157 -0.68 14.09 -1.68
N LEU A 158 -0.56 12.80 -1.36
CA LEU A 158 -1.73 11.91 -1.30
C LEU A 158 -2.56 12.13 -0.04
N ARG A 159 -1.93 12.37 1.12
CA ARG A 159 -2.65 12.58 2.38
C ARG A 159 -3.63 13.78 2.30
N PRO A 160 -3.24 14.97 1.81
CA PRO A 160 -4.18 16.09 1.67
C PRO A 160 -5.28 15.86 0.64
N LEU A 161 -5.01 15.05 -0.40
CA LEU A 161 -5.97 14.77 -1.46
C LEU A 161 -6.92 13.62 -1.14
N ARG A 162 -6.61 12.78 -0.15
CA ARG A 162 -7.29 11.50 0.13
C ARG A 162 -8.81 11.60 0.12
N SER A 163 -9.38 12.52 0.91
CA SER A 163 -10.83 12.67 1.01
C SER A 163 -11.49 13.09 -0.31
N ARG A 164 -10.80 13.92 -1.12
CA ARG A 164 -11.32 14.36 -2.43
C ARG A 164 -11.25 13.24 -3.45
N LEU A 165 -10.12 12.51 -3.47
CA LEU A 165 -9.92 11.35 -4.33
C LEU A 165 -10.97 10.27 -4.03
N ASP A 166 -11.24 9.98 -2.76
CA ASP A 166 -12.29 9.04 -2.36
C ASP A 166 -13.65 9.42 -2.93
N LYS A 167 -14.08 10.67 -2.71
CA LYS A 167 -15.37 11.15 -3.20
C LYS A 167 -15.47 11.07 -4.72
N ALA A 168 -14.39 11.44 -5.41
CA ALA A 168 -14.36 11.41 -6.87
C ALA A 168 -14.39 9.98 -7.42
N LEU A 169 -13.58 9.06 -6.89
CA LEU A 169 -13.57 7.67 -7.33
C LEU A 169 -14.91 6.99 -7.05
N VAL A 170 -15.50 7.21 -5.86
CA VAL A 170 -16.85 6.73 -5.55
C VAL A 170 -17.88 7.30 -6.53
N ALA A 171 -17.80 8.60 -6.85
CA ALA A 171 -18.72 9.22 -7.81
C ALA A 171 -18.59 8.62 -9.22
N LEU A 172 -17.36 8.37 -9.69
CA LEU A 172 -17.11 7.74 -10.99
C LEU A 172 -17.67 6.32 -11.06
N HIS A 173 -17.42 5.50 -10.04
CA HIS A 173 -17.97 4.14 -10.00
C HIS A 173 -19.48 4.10 -9.77
N ASN A 174 -20.05 5.14 -9.15
CA ASN A 174 -21.49 5.26 -9.09
C ASN A 174 -22.09 5.62 -10.46
N GLN A 175 -21.39 6.41 -11.27
CA GLN A 175 -21.83 6.79 -12.62
C GLN A 175 -21.76 5.59 -13.59
N ASP A 176 -20.74 4.75 -13.51
CA ASP A 176 -20.57 3.57 -14.37
C ASP A 176 -21.35 2.32 -13.89
N GLY A 177 -21.99 2.41 -12.72
CA GLY A 177 -22.79 1.31 -12.15
C GLY A 177 -21.96 0.16 -11.56
N SER A 178 -20.63 0.23 -11.58
CA SER A 178 -19.75 -0.88 -11.19
C SER A 178 -19.82 -1.17 -9.70
N ILE A 179 -19.83 -0.12 -8.85
CA ILE A 179 -19.92 -0.29 -7.40
C ILE A 179 -21.32 -0.72 -6.98
N GLN A 180 -22.38 -0.31 -7.68
CA GLN A 180 -23.75 -0.77 -7.42
C GLN A 180 -23.90 -2.25 -7.77
N ARG A 181 -23.43 -2.69 -8.95
CA ARG A 181 -23.42 -4.10 -9.34
C ARG A 181 -22.66 -4.98 -8.35
N LEU A 182 -21.46 -4.53 -7.95
CA LEU A 182 -20.67 -5.21 -6.93
C LEU A 182 -21.44 -5.29 -5.61
N THR A 183 -22.00 -4.16 -5.13
CA THR A 183 -22.78 -4.12 -3.89
C THR A 183 -23.96 -5.08 -3.92
N GLN A 184 -24.71 -5.12 -5.01
CA GLN A 184 -25.85 -6.03 -5.18
C GLN A 184 -25.42 -7.50 -5.14
N ASN A 185 -24.33 -7.85 -5.84
CA ASN A 185 -23.82 -9.22 -5.86
C ASN A 185 -23.26 -9.66 -4.50
N LEU A 186 -22.54 -8.80 -3.79
CA LEU A 186 -22.05 -9.07 -2.43
C LEU A 186 -23.20 -9.28 -1.42
N LEU A 187 -24.31 -8.56 -1.58
CA LEU A 187 -25.49 -8.73 -0.71
C LEU A 187 -26.26 -10.02 -1.03
N ARG A 188 -26.35 -10.37 -2.32
CA ARG A 188 -27.08 -11.54 -2.83
C ARG A 188 -26.35 -12.84 -2.54
N LEU A 189 -25.03 -12.87 -2.68
CA LEU A 189 -24.19 -14.03 -2.43
C LEU A 189 -23.83 -14.08 -0.95
N LYS A 190 -24.22 -15.13 -0.23
CA LYS A 190 -23.81 -15.36 1.18
C LYS A 190 -23.76 -16.85 1.49
N GLY A 191 -22.86 -17.23 2.40
CA GLY A 191 -22.78 -18.59 2.94
C GLY A 191 -22.68 -19.67 1.86
N ASP A 192 -23.35 -20.80 2.06
CA ASP A 192 -23.25 -21.98 1.19
C ASP A 192 -23.59 -21.67 -0.28
N ALA A 193 -24.58 -20.80 -0.53
CA ALA A 193 -24.95 -20.40 -1.89
C ALA A 193 -23.80 -19.63 -2.59
N ALA A 194 -23.02 -18.84 -1.86
CA ALA A 194 -21.84 -18.18 -2.42
C ALA A 194 -20.73 -19.19 -2.70
N MET A 195 -20.51 -20.17 -1.80
CA MET A 195 -19.52 -21.23 -2.01
C MET A 195 -19.79 -22.05 -3.26
N GLU A 196 -21.04 -22.47 -3.46
CA GLU A 196 -21.46 -23.23 -4.65
C GLU A 196 -21.31 -22.40 -5.93
N ARG A 197 -21.80 -21.15 -5.92
CA ARG A 197 -21.73 -20.23 -7.07
C ARG A 197 -20.31 -19.90 -7.49
N LEU A 198 -19.39 -19.79 -6.54
CA LEU A 198 -17.98 -19.50 -6.79
C LEU A 198 -17.14 -20.76 -7.03
N GLY A 199 -17.69 -21.95 -6.79
CA GLY A 199 -16.96 -23.21 -6.95
C GLY A 199 -15.85 -23.41 -5.92
N VAL A 200 -16.06 -22.99 -4.67
CA VAL A 200 -15.06 -23.12 -3.59
C VAL A 200 -14.85 -24.59 -3.23
N ARG A 201 -13.61 -25.08 -3.38
CA ARG A 201 -13.21 -26.47 -3.09
C ARG A 201 -12.25 -26.59 -1.91
N THR A 202 -11.93 -25.49 -1.25
CA THR A 202 -11.03 -25.44 -0.09
C THR A 202 -11.80 -25.22 1.20
N GLY A 203 -11.11 -25.35 2.33
CA GLY A 203 -11.60 -24.88 3.61
C GLY A 203 -11.84 -23.37 3.57
N VAL A 204 -12.98 -22.96 4.12
CA VAL A 204 -13.35 -21.55 4.25
C VAL A 204 -13.01 -21.05 5.66
N PRO A 205 -12.60 -19.78 5.81
CA PRO A 205 -12.32 -19.21 7.12
C PRO A 205 -13.59 -19.12 7.97
N ASP A 206 -13.44 -19.26 9.29
CA ASP A 206 -14.54 -19.11 10.23
C ASP A 206 -14.99 -17.64 10.39
N SER A 207 -16.09 -17.41 11.11
CA SER A 207 -16.63 -16.05 11.30
C SER A 207 -15.65 -15.08 11.99
N ARG A 208 -14.77 -15.57 12.88
CA ARG A 208 -13.78 -14.73 13.58
C ARG A 208 -12.65 -14.37 12.64
N GLU A 209 -12.22 -15.30 11.82
CA GLU A 209 -11.21 -15.12 10.79
C GLU A 209 -11.66 -14.14 9.70
N VAL A 210 -12.90 -14.27 9.23
CA VAL A 210 -13.53 -13.29 8.32
C VAL A 210 -13.57 -11.90 8.95
N GLU A 211 -13.91 -11.80 10.25
CA GLU A 211 -13.90 -10.50 10.95
C GLU A 211 -12.51 -9.87 11.00
N ARG A 212 -11.45 -10.67 11.21
CA ARG A 212 -10.06 -10.18 11.14
C ARG A 212 -9.71 -9.64 9.76
N VAL A 213 -10.19 -10.29 8.69
CA VAL A 213 -10.02 -9.79 7.32
C VAL A 213 -10.79 -8.47 7.14
N LYS A 214 -12.05 -8.40 7.58
CA LYS A 214 -12.86 -7.15 7.54
C LYS A 214 -12.12 -5.99 8.21
N GLN A 215 -11.57 -6.19 9.40
CA GLN A 215 -10.82 -5.15 10.11
C GLN A 215 -9.60 -4.66 9.32
N LYS A 216 -8.86 -5.57 8.66
CA LYS A 216 -7.75 -5.20 7.77
C LYS A 216 -8.22 -4.42 6.54
N LEU A 217 -9.36 -4.75 5.95
CA LEU A 217 -9.94 -4.01 4.83
C LEU A 217 -10.39 -2.61 5.24
N ILE A 218 -10.97 -2.44 6.43
CA ILE A 218 -11.33 -1.13 6.99
C ILE A 218 -10.08 -0.28 7.22
N LEU A 219 -9.04 -0.88 7.82
CA LEU A 219 -7.77 -0.19 8.02
C LEU A 219 -7.17 0.23 6.67
N MET A 220 -7.16 -0.67 5.70
CA MET A 220 -6.69 -0.40 4.34
C MET A 220 -7.42 0.80 3.72
N GLN A 221 -8.76 0.88 3.87
CA GLN A 221 -9.54 2.04 3.40
C GLN A 221 -9.11 3.36 4.08
N ARG A 222 -8.77 3.35 5.37
CA ARG A 222 -8.35 4.57 6.11
C ARG A 222 -6.93 5.01 5.78
N THR A 223 -6.07 4.08 5.36
CA THR A 223 -4.68 4.39 4.98
C THR A 223 -4.65 5.28 3.72
N HIS A 224 -3.66 6.16 3.56
CA HIS A 224 -3.47 6.95 2.32
C HIS A 224 -2.33 6.41 1.45
N SER A 225 -1.31 5.80 2.07
CA SER A 225 -0.14 5.22 1.42
C SER A 225 -0.48 3.95 0.63
N PRO A 226 -0.29 3.93 -0.71
CA PRO A 226 -0.50 2.73 -1.53
C PRO A 226 0.37 1.54 -1.09
N ILE A 227 1.59 1.80 -0.63
CA ILE A 227 2.51 0.75 -0.17
C ILE A 227 1.95 0.07 1.08
N ASP A 228 1.48 0.85 2.06
CA ASP A 228 0.96 0.29 3.31
C ASP A 228 -0.35 -0.46 3.07
N LYS A 229 -1.18 0.01 2.12
CA LYS A 229 -2.37 -0.74 1.64
C LYS A 229 -2.00 -2.10 1.05
N VAL A 230 -0.98 -2.18 0.18
CA VAL A 230 -0.53 -3.48 -0.37
C VAL A 230 0.03 -4.40 0.70
N LEU A 231 0.73 -3.86 1.70
CA LEU A 231 1.20 -4.67 2.81
C LEU A 231 0.04 -5.26 3.63
N LEU A 232 -1.04 -4.50 3.85
CA LEU A 232 -2.27 -5.01 4.46
C LEU A 232 -2.94 -6.07 3.59
N LEU A 233 -3.04 -5.84 2.29
CA LEU A 233 -3.57 -6.81 1.32
C LEU A 233 -2.78 -8.13 1.34
N LEU A 234 -1.46 -8.04 1.38
CA LEU A 234 -0.56 -9.19 1.47
C LEU A 234 -0.78 -9.98 2.76
N GLN A 235 -1.01 -9.30 3.88
CA GLN A 235 -1.33 -9.97 5.13
C GLN A 235 -2.66 -10.72 5.06
N VAL A 236 -3.68 -10.15 4.41
CA VAL A 236 -4.96 -10.83 4.15
C VAL A 236 -4.74 -12.06 3.27
N CYS A 237 -4.09 -11.91 2.12
CA CYS A 237 -3.93 -13.01 1.17
C CYS A 237 -3.06 -14.15 1.72
N LYS A 238 -2.01 -13.83 2.48
CA LYS A 238 -1.18 -14.85 3.16
C LYS A 238 -1.96 -15.59 4.22
N PHE A 239 -2.77 -14.88 5.00
CA PHE A 239 -3.65 -15.49 5.98
C PHE A 239 -4.59 -16.50 5.32
N LEU A 240 -5.26 -16.10 4.23
CA LEU A 240 -6.18 -16.98 3.50
C LEU A 240 -5.48 -18.17 2.85
N TYR A 241 -4.29 -17.95 2.28
CA TYR A 241 -3.47 -19.03 1.75
C TYR A 241 -3.11 -20.06 2.84
N CYS A 242 -2.71 -19.59 4.04
CA CYS A 242 -2.44 -20.47 5.16
C CYS A 242 -3.67 -21.26 5.63
N THR A 243 -4.85 -20.63 5.66
CA THR A 243 -6.11 -21.32 5.97
C THR A 243 -6.41 -22.42 4.95
N ALA A 244 -6.25 -22.13 3.65
CA ALA A 244 -6.45 -23.11 2.59
C ALA A 244 -5.43 -24.28 2.65
N VAL A 245 -4.15 -24.00 2.88
CA VAL A 245 -3.11 -25.04 3.05
C VAL A 245 -3.39 -25.92 4.27
N GLY A 246 -3.85 -25.32 5.38
CA GLY A 246 -4.24 -26.05 6.59
C GLY A 246 -5.38 -27.04 6.32
N PHE A 247 -6.32 -26.68 5.45
CA PHE A 247 -7.40 -27.57 5.02
C PHE A 247 -6.89 -28.77 4.22
N PHE A 248 -5.95 -28.58 3.30
CA PHE A 248 -5.35 -29.68 2.53
C PHE A 248 -4.23 -30.43 3.27
N ALA A 249 -4.24 -30.42 4.61
CA ALA A 249 -3.26 -31.09 5.46
C ALA A 249 -1.80 -30.77 5.08
N GLY A 250 -1.53 -29.55 4.62
CA GLY A 250 -0.19 -29.10 4.23
C GLY A 250 0.18 -29.28 2.75
N GLN A 251 -0.75 -29.74 1.90
CA GLN A 251 -0.52 -29.77 0.44
C GLN A 251 -0.52 -28.35 -0.16
N GLU A 252 0.27 -28.15 -1.21
CA GLU A 252 0.27 -26.88 -1.95
C GLU A 252 -1.10 -26.61 -2.57
N VAL A 253 -1.64 -25.42 -2.33
CA VAL A 253 -2.93 -24.98 -2.87
C VAL A 253 -2.73 -24.52 -4.31
N SER A 254 -3.46 -25.13 -5.24
CA SER A 254 -3.46 -24.68 -6.64
C SER A 254 -4.09 -23.30 -6.76
N TRP A 255 -3.68 -22.56 -7.79
CA TRP A 255 -4.31 -21.30 -8.17
C TRP A 255 -5.81 -21.44 -8.41
N ASP A 256 -6.20 -22.50 -9.09
CA ASP A 256 -7.59 -22.79 -9.44
C ASP A 256 -8.48 -22.95 -8.19
N ASP A 257 -7.87 -23.28 -7.05
CA ASP A 257 -8.55 -23.39 -5.77
C ASP A 257 -8.47 -22.11 -4.93
N PHE A 258 -7.43 -21.30 -5.10
CA PHE A 258 -7.23 -20.07 -4.31
C PHE A 258 -8.16 -18.92 -4.74
N LEU A 259 -8.35 -18.69 -6.04
CA LEU A 259 -9.16 -17.57 -6.52
C LEU A 259 -10.65 -17.65 -6.11
N PRO A 260 -11.34 -18.81 -6.21
CA PRO A 260 -12.68 -18.98 -5.65
C PRO A 260 -12.75 -18.67 -4.16
N SER A 261 -11.77 -19.14 -3.41
CA SER A 261 -11.70 -19.00 -1.95
C SER A 261 -11.48 -17.54 -1.54
N LEU A 262 -10.59 -16.84 -2.24
CA LEU A 262 -10.39 -15.39 -2.09
C LEU A 262 -11.68 -14.62 -2.40
N SER A 263 -12.35 -14.97 -3.49
CA SER A 263 -13.62 -14.36 -3.91
C SER A 263 -14.71 -14.55 -2.85
N TYR A 264 -14.82 -15.76 -2.28
CA TYR A 264 -15.77 -16.06 -1.22
C TYR A 264 -15.52 -15.20 0.03
N VAL A 265 -14.27 -15.04 0.45
CA VAL A 265 -13.95 -14.20 1.60
C VAL A 265 -14.28 -12.73 1.34
N ILE A 266 -14.06 -12.24 0.11
CA ILE A 266 -14.45 -10.87 -0.26
C ILE A 266 -15.98 -10.70 -0.18
N VAL A 267 -16.75 -11.71 -0.61
CA VAL A 267 -18.21 -11.77 -0.46
C VAL A 267 -18.61 -11.70 1.02
N GLU A 268 -18.06 -12.57 1.86
CA GLU A 268 -18.34 -12.60 3.30
C GLU A 268 -17.92 -11.30 4.03
N CYS A 269 -16.89 -10.61 3.51
CA CYS A 269 -16.49 -9.30 3.99
C CYS A 269 -17.55 -8.22 3.69
N ASN A 270 -18.25 -8.33 2.56
CA ASN A 270 -19.29 -7.40 2.09
C ASN A 270 -18.85 -5.92 2.17
N ARG A 271 -17.67 -5.62 1.61
CA ARG A 271 -17.08 -4.27 1.59
C ARG A 271 -16.84 -3.83 0.14
N PRO A 272 -17.81 -3.23 -0.56
CA PRO A 272 -17.66 -2.87 -1.98
C PRO A 272 -16.56 -1.83 -2.24
N HIS A 273 -16.19 -1.04 -1.24
CA HIS A 273 -15.11 -0.04 -1.36
C HIS A 273 -13.73 -0.65 -1.65
N ILE A 274 -13.53 -1.96 -1.40
CA ILE A 274 -12.27 -2.64 -1.74
C ILE A 274 -11.92 -2.51 -3.23
N LEU A 275 -12.90 -2.36 -4.13
CA LEU A 275 -12.67 -2.11 -5.55
C LEU A 275 -11.85 -0.84 -5.78
N ILE A 276 -12.27 0.26 -5.16
CA ILE A 276 -11.61 1.56 -5.25
C ILE A 276 -10.20 1.47 -4.68
N GLU A 277 -10.04 0.77 -3.55
CA GLU A 277 -8.73 0.60 -2.90
C GLU A 277 -7.75 -0.20 -3.77
N VAL A 278 -8.24 -1.22 -4.47
CA VAL A 278 -7.45 -2.04 -5.38
C VAL A 278 -6.99 -1.21 -6.59
N GLU A 279 -7.90 -0.47 -7.22
CA GLU A 279 -7.55 0.40 -8.35
C GLU A 279 -6.58 1.52 -7.94
N TYR A 280 -6.79 2.10 -6.76
CA TYR A 280 -5.88 3.07 -6.15
C TYR A 280 -4.46 2.52 -6.02
N MET A 281 -4.31 1.29 -5.51
CA MET A 281 -3.00 0.63 -5.44
C MET A 281 -2.43 0.31 -6.82
N MET A 282 -3.26 -0.22 -7.73
CA MET A 282 -2.84 -0.63 -9.08
C MET A 282 -2.26 0.51 -9.92
N GLU A 283 -2.79 1.74 -9.76
CA GLU A 283 -2.32 2.89 -10.52
C GLU A 283 -1.23 3.72 -9.80
N LEU A 284 -1.24 3.82 -8.45
CA LEU A 284 -0.33 4.74 -7.73
C LEU A 284 0.99 4.13 -7.25
N LEU A 285 1.10 2.81 -7.13
CA LEU A 285 2.37 2.17 -6.77
C LEU A 285 3.44 2.41 -7.83
N GLU A 286 4.73 2.31 -7.49
CA GLU A 286 5.75 2.19 -8.54
C GLU A 286 5.67 0.82 -9.22
N PRO A 287 6.07 0.70 -10.50
CA PRO A 287 6.12 -0.58 -11.19
C PRO A 287 6.99 -1.63 -10.47
N SER A 288 7.99 -1.20 -9.70
CA SER A 288 8.85 -2.07 -8.88
C SER A 288 8.07 -2.85 -7.80
N TRP A 289 6.96 -2.29 -7.29
CA TRP A 289 6.08 -2.92 -6.29
C TRP A 289 5.05 -3.88 -6.90
N LEU A 290 4.80 -3.76 -8.20
CA LEU A 290 3.87 -4.61 -8.95
C LEU A 290 4.52 -5.93 -9.40
N GLY A 291 5.80 -6.13 -9.12
CA GLY A 291 6.48 -7.41 -9.32
C GLY A 291 6.34 -8.36 -8.12
N GLY A 292 6.42 -9.67 -8.38
CA GLY A 292 6.45 -10.70 -7.33
C GLY A 292 5.11 -10.88 -6.60
N GLU A 293 5.16 -11.19 -5.30
CA GLU A 293 3.96 -11.51 -4.49
C GLU A 293 2.98 -10.33 -4.41
N GLY A 294 3.47 -9.10 -4.26
CA GLY A 294 2.64 -7.89 -4.12
C GLY A 294 1.69 -7.70 -5.29
N GLY A 295 2.25 -7.61 -6.51
CA GLY A 295 1.45 -7.45 -7.72
C GLY A 295 0.56 -8.65 -8.02
N TYR A 296 1.05 -9.87 -7.78
CA TYR A 296 0.28 -11.10 -7.94
C TYR A 296 -1.00 -11.08 -7.10
N TYR A 297 -0.90 -10.84 -5.78
CA TYR A 297 -2.09 -10.84 -4.93
C TYR A 297 -3.00 -9.64 -5.24
N LEU A 298 -2.44 -8.49 -5.61
CA LEU A 298 -3.22 -7.32 -6.02
C LEU A 298 -4.09 -7.61 -7.25
N THR A 299 -3.51 -8.18 -8.32
CA THR A 299 -4.28 -8.56 -9.51
C THR A 299 -5.27 -9.68 -9.25
N SER A 300 -5.02 -10.52 -8.25
CA SER A 300 -5.90 -11.62 -7.87
C SER A 300 -7.14 -11.17 -7.10
N VAL A 301 -6.98 -10.15 -6.25
CA VAL A 301 -8.11 -9.48 -5.60
C VAL A 301 -8.93 -8.71 -6.64
N TYR A 302 -8.27 -8.03 -7.59
CA TYR A 302 -8.96 -7.40 -8.72
C TYR A 302 -9.76 -8.43 -9.54
N ALA A 303 -9.13 -9.55 -9.90
CA ALA A 303 -9.79 -10.66 -10.58
C ALA A 303 -11.01 -11.19 -9.82
N SER A 304 -10.87 -11.37 -8.49
CA SER A 304 -11.98 -11.79 -7.64
C SER A 304 -13.15 -10.80 -7.67
N LEU A 305 -12.87 -9.50 -7.69
CA LEU A 305 -13.91 -8.46 -7.79
C LEU A 305 -14.62 -8.47 -9.14
N CYS A 306 -13.87 -8.60 -10.24
CA CYS A 306 -14.46 -8.73 -11.57
C CYS A 306 -15.34 -9.99 -11.66
N LEU A 307 -14.87 -11.10 -11.09
CA LEU A 307 -15.65 -12.34 -11.02
C LEU A 307 -16.97 -12.10 -10.28
N ILE A 308 -16.92 -11.52 -9.07
CA ILE A 308 -18.13 -11.21 -8.28
C ILE A 308 -19.08 -10.28 -9.04
N GLN A 309 -18.56 -9.28 -9.75
CA GLN A 309 -19.38 -8.39 -10.59
C GLN A 309 -20.05 -9.11 -11.76
N SER A 310 -19.41 -10.16 -12.31
CA SER A 310 -19.94 -10.93 -13.44
C SER A 310 -20.99 -12.00 -13.09
N LEU A 311 -21.17 -12.33 -11.80
CA LEU A 311 -22.11 -13.36 -11.34
C LEU A 311 -23.60 -13.00 -11.52
N ASP A 312 -23.89 -11.88 -12.18
CA ASP A 312 -25.27 -11.45 -12.47
C ASP A 312 -25.92 -12.20 -13.64
N ARG A 313 -25.14 -12.93 -14.44
CA ARG A 313 -25.67 -13.83 -15.46
C ARG A 313 -26.03 -15.16 -14.80
N GLU A 314 -27.24 -15.69 -15.02
CA GLU A 314 -27.63 -17.07 -14.65
C GLU A 314 -26.80 -18.16 -15.37
N GLN A 315 -25.61 -17.83 -15.85
CA GLN A 315 -24.69 -18.75 -16.46
C GLN A 315 -23.93 -19.52 -15.38
N PRO A 316 -23.70 -20.82 -15.59
CA PRO A 316 -22.83 -21.59 -14.72
C PRO A 316 -21.42 -20.98 -14.70
N PHE A 317 -20.79 -21.02 -13.53
CA PHE A 317 -19.41 -20.60 -13.31
C PHE A 317 -18.48 -21.29 -14.32
N SER A 318 -17.84 -20.49 -15.19
CA SER A 318 -16.92 -21.00 -16.22
C SER A 318 -15.50 -21.24 -15.68
N GLY A 319 -15.23 -20.95 -14.40
CA GLY A 319 -13.88 -21.02 -13.84
C GLY A 319 -12.96 -19.88 -14.32
N CYS A 320 -13.42 -19.02 -15.22
CA CYS A 320 -12.59 -18.02 -15.88
C CYS A 320 -13.16 -16.60 -15.73
N LEU A 321 -12.26 -15.63 -15.63
CA LEU A 321 -12.62 -14.20 -15.71
C LEU A 321 -13.30 -13.89 -17.04
N THR A 322 -14.19 -12.89 -17.05
CA THR A 322 -14.82 -12.43 -18.29
C THR A 322 -13.77 -11.91 -19.29
N PRO A 323 -14.01 -12.02 -20.60
CA PRO A 323 -13.08 -11.51 -21.62
C PRO A 323 -12.74 -10.02 -21.41
N GLU A 324 -13.72 -9.21 -20.98
CA GLU A 324 -13.52 -7.79 -20.72
C GLU A 324 -12.59 -7.54 -19.53
N ALA A 325 -12.74 -8.32 -18.45
CA ALA A 325 -11.87 -8.21 -17.29
C ALA A 325 -10.43 -8.67 -17.60
N GLN A 326 -10.29 -9.72 -18.41
CA GLN A 326 -8.99 -10.18 -18.89
C GLN A 326 -8.29 -9.13 -19.76
N GLU A 327 -9.03 -8.50 -20.67
CA GLU A 327 -8.46 -7.45 -21.53
C GLU A 327 -8.05 -6.23 -20.70
N THR A 328 -8.89 -5.80 -19.76
CA THR A 328 -8.57 -4.69 -18.85
C THR A 328 -7.29 -4.95 -18.06
N LEU A 329 -7.12 -6.17 -17.52
CA LEU A 329 -5.90 -6.57 -16.82
C LEU A 329 -4.67 -6.62 -17.75
N LYS A 330 -4.83 -7.09 -18.99
CA LYS A 330 -3.75 -7.11 -19.99
C LYS A 330 -3.33 -5.69 -20.35
N GLU A 331 -4.28 -4.82 -20.68
CA GLU A 331 -4.02 -3.42 -21.00
C GLU A 331 -3.30 -2.70 -19.85
N TRP A 332 -3.79 -2.89 -18.62
CA TRP A 332 -3.13 -2.39 -17.42
C TRP A 332 -1.68 -2.91 -17.31
N SER A 333 -1.48 -4.23 -17.39
CA SER A 333 -0.16 -4.86 -17.28
C SER A 333 0.82 -4.33 -18.35
N CYS A 334 0.35 -4.19 -19.60
CA CYS A 334 1.14 -3.63 -20.69
C CYS A 334 1.52 -2.17 -20.43
N ARG A 335 0.58 -1.32 -19.97
CA ARG A 335 0.89 0.08 -19.61
C ARG A 335 1.96 0.15 -18.52
N ARG A 336 1.77 -0.56 -17.42
CA ARG A 336 2.67 -0.54 -16.26
C ARG A 336 4.06 -1.10 -16.59
N SER A 337 4.14 -2.09 -17.48
CA SER A 337 5.40 -2.62 -17.99
C SER A 337 6.17 -1.59 -18.84
N ARG A 338 5.48 -0.83 -19.70
CA ARG A 338 6.10 0.27 -20.48
C ARG A 338 6.61 1.39 -19.57
N GLU A 339 5.88 1.72 -18.52
CA GLU A 339 6.31 2.72 -17.52
C GLU A 339 7.58 2.27 -16.78
N ALA A 340 7.64 1.01 -16.35
CA ALA A 340 8.83 0.43 -15.74
C ALA A 340 10.07 0.53 -16.64
N GLN A 341 9.87 0.30 -17.95
CA GLN A 341 10.95 0.38 -18.93
C GLN A 341 11.47 1.82 -19.10
N ARG A 342 10.56 2.79 -19.25
CA ARG A 342 10.92 4.21 -19.34
C ARG A 342 11.66 4.72 -18.10
N GLN A 343 11.23 4.28 -16.90
CA GLN A 343 11.92 4.65 -15.66
C GLN A 343 13.36 4.11 -15.61
N LYS A 344 13.59 2.87 -16.07
CA LYS A 344 14.94 2.29 -16.15
C LYS A 344 15.82 3.03 -17.16
N GLU A 345 15.27 3.37 -18.32
CA GLU A 345 15.98 4.14 -19.36
C GLU A 345 16.37 5.53 -18.85
N ASN A 346 15.47 6.23 -18.16
CA ASN A 346 15.77 7.53 -17.56
C ASN A 346 16.87 7.44 -16.50
N GLN A 347 16.84 6.41 -15.64
CA GLN A 347 17.91 6.19 -14.65
C GLN A 347 19.25 5.88 -15.32
N GLN A 348 19.27 5.08 -16.38
CA GLN A 348 20.50 4.79 -17.15
C GLN A 348 21.06 6.03 -17.85
N ASN A 349 20.19 6.84 -18.46
CA ASN A 349 20.61 8.07 -19.12
C ASN A 349 21.17 9.08 -18.12
N GLN A 350 20.54 9.28 -16.96
CA GLN A 350 21.07 10.16 -15.91
C GLN A 350 22.44 9.71 -15.39
N VAL A 351 22.67 8.40 -15.25
CA VAL A 351 23.99 7.87 -14.90
C VAL A 351 25.00 8.15 -16.02
N GLY A 352 24.63 7.94 -17.28
CA GLY A 352 25.46 8.24 -18.45
C GLY A 352 25.86 9.71 -18.56
N THR A 353 24.94 10.65 -18.31
CA THR A 353 25.22 12.09 -18.33
C THR A 353 26.15 12.50 -17.18
N ARG A 354 25.99 11.94 -15.98
CA ARG A 354 26.88 12.20 -14.83
C ARG A 354 28.30 11.67 -15.05
N PHE A 355 28.47 10.57 -15.80
CA PHE A 355 29.79 10.08 -16.22
C PHE A 355 30.44 10.98 -17.27
N PHE A 356 29.64 11.52 -18.20
CA PHE A 356 30.13 12.46 -19.21
C PHE A 356 30.52 13.82 -18.62
N ASP A 357 29.75 14.33 -17.66
CA ASP A 357 30.08 15.57 -16.96
C ASP A 357 31.35 15.44 -16.10
N ARG A 358 31.51 14.31 -15.37
CA ARG A 358 32.74 14.05 -14.60
C ARG A 358 33.98 13.94 -15.48
N SER A 359 33.86 13.34 -16.67
CA SER A 359 34.97 13.24 -17.62
C SER A 359 35.26 14.58 -18.32
N SER A 360 34.25 15.42 -18.56
CA SER A 360 34.44 16.77 -19.09
C SER A 360 35.07 17.74 -18.08
N THR A 361 34.75 17.61 -16.77
CA THR A 361 35.46 18.37 -15.72
C THR A 361 36.90 17.92 -15.49
N ALA A 362 37.23 16.65 -15.76
CA ALA A 362 38.62 16.16 -15.66
C ALA A 362 39.52 16.65 -16.82
N GLN A 363 38.93 17.05 -17.95
CA GLN A 363 39.64 17.56 -19.13
C GLN A 363 39.88 19.08 -19.11
N LYS A 364 39.38 19.80 -18.10
CA LYS A 364 39.62 21.25 -17.90
C LYS A 364 40.72 21.56 -16.87
N HIS A 365 41.39 20.54 -16.35
CA HIS A 365 42.47 20.65 -15.36
C HIS A 365 43.79 20.02 -15.83
N TRP A 366 44.08 20.09 -17.13
CA TRP A 366 45.40 19.79 -17.70
C TRP A 366 45.82 20.89 -18.66
#